data_AF-A0A976C8J4-F1
#
_entry.id   AF-A0A976C8J4-F1
#
_cell.length_a   1.000
_cell.length_b   1.000
_cell.length_c   1.000
_cell.angle_alpha   90.00
_cell.angle_beta   90.00
_cell.angle_gamma   90.00
#
_symmetry.space_group_name_H-M   'P 1'
#
loop_
_entity.id
_entity.type
_entity.pdbx_description
1 polymer ?
#
loop_
_entity_poly.entity_id
_entity_poly.type
_entity_poly.pdbx_seq_one_letter_code
_entity_poly.pdbx_strand_id
1 'polypeptide(L)'
;MVGNAWAKKHIGYLPESNALYLDMYVKEYLSFIGEIYKIPNLKKRVAEMIEQVGLGPESHKKIEALSKGYRQRVGLAQAMIHNPKVLILDEPTSGLDPNQLVEIRALIKEIGREKTVMLSTHIMQEVEAICNRTII
;
A
#
# COMPACT_ATOMS: atom_id res chain seq x y z
N MET A 1 27.34 -9.56 5.60
CA MET A 1 25.94 -9.56 5.13
C MET A 1 25.63 -8.19 4.55
N VAL A 2 25.84 -7.98 3.24
CA VAL A 2 25.54 -6.71 2.56
C VAL A 2 24.04 -6.66 2.33
N GLY A 3 23.28 -6.30 3.36
CA GLY A 3 21.84 -6.11 3.27
C GLY A 3 21.55 -4.80 2.55
N ASN A 4 20.86 -4.85 1.41
CA ASN A 4 20.57 -3.73 0.52
C ASN A 4 19.77 -2.59 1.20
N ALA A 5 20.44 -1.75 2.00
CA ALA A 5 19.86 -0.56 2.61
C ALA A 5 19.30 0.41 1.55
N TRP A 6 19.91 0.42 0.36
CA TRP A 6 19.40 1.16 -0.78
C TRP A 6 18.01 0.68 -1.23
N ALA A 7 17.84 -0.64 -1.40
CA ALA A 7 16.58 -1.21 -1.88
C ALA A 7 15.44 -0.92 -0.90
N LYS A 8 15.66 -1.14 0.39
CA LYS A 8 14.66 -0.84 1.43
C LYS A 8 14.25 0.63 1.47
N LYS A 9 15.14 1.55 1.11
CA LYS A 9 14.85 2.99 1.07
C LYS A 9 14.08 3.42 -0.18
N HIS A 10 14.21 2.71 -1.29
CA HIS A 10 13.67 3.16 -2.58
C HIS A 10 12.53 2.31 -3.13
N ILE A 11 12.34 1.11 -2.58
CA ILE A 11 11.30 0.16 -2.98
C ILE A 11 10.29 0.05 -1.84
N GLY A 12 9.01 0.22 -2.16
CA GLY A 12 7.90 -0.20 -1.33
C GLY A 12 7.36 -1.53 -1.84
N TYR A 13 6.93 -2.38 -0.91
CA TYR A 13 6.46 -3.72 -1.25
C TYR A 13 5.14 -4.01 -0.55
N LEU A 14 4.18 -4.50 -1.32
CA LEU A 14 2.91 -5.02 -0.85
C LEU A 14 2.81 -6.50 -1.23
N PRO A 15 2.94 -7.43 -0.27
CA PRO A 15 2.75 -8.87 -0.53
C PRO A 15 1.27 -9.23 -0.71
N GLU A 16 0.99 -10.36 -1.35
CA GLU A 16 -0.37 -10.93 -1.45
C GLU A 16 -1.00 -11.10 -0.06
N SER A 17 -0.22 -11.66 0.89
CA SER A 17 -0.61 -11.79 2.29
C SER A 17 -0.06 -10.63 3.10
N ASN A 18 -0.94 -9.69 3.42
CA ASN A 18 -0.65 -8.52 4.24
C ASN A 18 -0.36 -8.90 5.70
N ALA A 19 0.93 -8.96 6.07
CA ALA A 19 1.40 -9.21 7.44
C ALA A 19 1.25 -7.96 8.33
N LEU A 20 0.01 -7.54 8.61
CA LEU A 20 -0.30 -6.38 9.45
C LEU A 20 -0.35 -6.75 10.94
N TYR A 21 0.00 -5.80 11.82
CA TYR A 21 -0.23 -5.92 13.27
C TYR A 21 -1.71 -5.66 13.58
N LEU A 22 -2.50 -6.73 13.63
CA LEU A 22 -3.97 -6.65 13.69
C LEU A 22 -4.51 -6.01 14.98
N ASP A 23 -3.73 -6.07 16.06
CA ASP A 23 -4.03 -5.55 17.39
C ASP A 23 -3.82 -4.03 17.53
N MET A 24 -3.12 -3.40 16.57
CA MET A 24 -2.84 -1.96 16.55
C MET A 24 -3.96 -1.16 15.85
N TYR A 25 -4.10 0.10 16.26
CA TYR A 25 -4.90 1.06 15.50
C TYR A 25 -4.19 1.48 14.20
N VAL A 26 -4.95 1.83 13.16
CA VAL A 26 -4.40 2.22 11.85
C VAL A 26 -3.32 3.32 11.97
N LYS A 27 -3.61 4.38 12.74
CA LYS A 27 -2.68 5.49 12.96
C LYS A 27 -1.42 5.07 13.71
N GLU A 28 -1.57 4.18 14.69
CA GLU A 28 -0.45 3.66 15.48
C GLU A 28 0.46 2.79 14.61
N TYR A 29 -0.12 1.88 13.85
CA TYR A 29 0.61 1.02 12.93
C TYR A 29 1.41 1.83 11.91
N LEU A 30 0.77 2.81 11.24
CA LEU A 30 1.48 3.65 10.27
C LEU A 30 2.56 4.51 10.93
N SER A 31 2.32 5.00 12.15
CA SER A 31 3.34 5.73 12.91
C SER A 31 4.53 4.83 13.23
N PHE A 32 4.28 3.62 13.73
CA PHE A 32 5.30 2.61 14.03
C PHE A 32 6.17 2.29 12.81
N ILE A 33 5.56 2.03 11.64
CA ILE A 33 6.32 1.81 10.40
C ILE A 33 7.14 3.06 10.04
N GLY A 34 6.57 4.26 10.12
CA GLY A 34 7.28 5.48 9.78
C GLY A 34 8.45 5.81 10.72
N GLU A 35 8.38 5.42 11.99
CA GLU A 35 9.49 5.49 12.94
C GLU A 35 10.64 4.57 12.53
N ILE A 36 10.36 3.34 12.08
CA ILE A 36 11.38 2.41 11.55
C ILE A 36 12.13 3.04 10.37
N TYR A 37 11.41 3.75 9.49
CA TYR A 37 12.01 4.48 8.36
C TYR A 37 12.59 5.85 8.73
N LYS A 38 12.52 6.27 10.00
CA LYS A 38 13.03 7.56 10.51
C LYS A 38 12.51 8.77 9.72
N ILE A 39 11.20 8.77 9.43
CA ILE A 39 10.57 9.81 8.61
C ILE A 39 10.47 11.13 9.39
N PRO A 40 10.98 12.25 8.86
CA PRO A 40 10.76 13.57 9.45
C PRO A 40 9.30 13.98 9.32
N ASN A 41 8.77 14.74 10.28
CA ASN A 41 7.37 15.17 10.29
C ASN A 41 6.36 14.01 10.21
N LEU A 42 6.64 12.91 10.92
CA LEU A 42 5.88 11.66 10.85
C LEU A 42 4.36 11.84 10.98
N LYS A 43 3.89 12.65 11.92
CA LYS A 43 2.44 12.91 12.10
C LYS A 43 1.79 13.44 10.83
N LYS A 44 2.47 14.36 10.12
CA LYS A 44 2.00 14.90 8.84
C LYS A 44 2.00 13.80 7.78
N ARG A 45 3.09 13.03 7.68
CA ARG A 45 3.20 11.94 6.71
C ARG A 45 2.11 10.87 6.89
N VAL A 46 1.80 10.50 8.12
CA VAL A 46 0.72 9.53 8.43
C VAL A 46 -0.64 10.08 8.01
N ALA A 47 -0.91 11.37 8.26
CA ALA A 47 -2.14 12.02 7.81
C ALA A 47 -2.26 12.02 6.27
N GLU A 48 -1.18 12.39 5.57
CA GLU A 48 -1.09 12.33 4.10
C GLU A 48 -1.37 10.92 3.57
N MET A 49 -0.80 9.87 4.18
CA MET A 49 -1.07 8.49 3.77
C MET A 49 -2.53 8.10 3.99
N ILE A 50 -3.09 8.42 5.16
CA ILE A 50 -4.50 8.10 5.47
C ILE A 50 -5.44 8.75 4.45
N GLU A 51 -5.17 9.98 4.05
CA GLU A 51 -5.94 10.68 3.03
C GLU A 51 -5.71 10.04 1.64
N GLN A 52 -4.46 9.89 1.23
CA GLN A 52 -4.09 9.40 -0.10
C GLN A 52 -4.67 8.02 -0.42
N VAL A 53 -4.69 7.10 0.55
CA VAL A 53 -5.24 5.75 0.36
C VAL A 53 -6.70 5.63 0.80
N GLY A 54 -7.36 6.72 1.19
CA GLY A 54 -8.79 6.75 1.57
C GLY A 54 -9.13 5.98 2.86
N LEU A 55 -8.23 5.99 3.85
CA LEU A 55 -8.45 5.37 5.16
C LEU A 55 -9.21 6.26 6.15
N GLY A 56 -9.51 7.51 5.80
CA GLY A 56 -10.12 8.51 6.69
C GLY A 56 -11.24 7.99 7.59
N PRO A 57 -12.32 7.40 7.02
CA PRO A 57 -13.48 6.91 7.79
C PRO A 57 -13.12 5.83 8.83
N GLU A 58 -12.11 5.02 8.55
CA GLU A 58 -11.76 3.83 9.33
C GLU A 58 -10.48 4.01 10.17
N SER A 59 -9.82 5.17 10.06
CA SER A 59 -8.51 5.44 10.67
C SER A 59 -8.47 5.40 12.21
N HIS A 60 -9.64 5.39 12.84
CA HIS A 60 -9.82 5.32 14.29
C HIS A 60 -10.01 3.89 14.81
N LYS A 61 -10.08 2.89 13.92
CA LYS A 61 -10.30 1.49 14.29
C LYS A 61 -8.99 0.72 14.39
N LYS A 62 -9.04 -0.42 15.09
CA LYS A 62 -8.01 -1.46 15.02
C LYS A 62 -8.02 -2.14 13.66
N ILE A 63 -6.85 -2.61 13.22
CA ILE A 63 -6.70 -3.26 11.91
C ILE A 63 -7.52 -4.55 11.83
N GLU A 64 -7.68 -5.29 12.94
CA GLU A 64 -8.55 -6.48 13.01
C GLU A 64 -10.01 -6.19 12.63
N ALA A 65 -10.52 -4.99 12.91
CA ALA A 65 -11.90 -4.61 12.64
C ALA A 65 -12.13 -4.14 11.19
N LEU A 66 -11.06 -3.97 10.41
CA LEU A 66 -11.15 -3.51 9.03
C LEU A 66 -11.60 -4.64 8.10
N SER A 67 -12.40 -4.28 7.09
CA SER A 67 -12.64 -5.18 5.96
C SER A 67 -11.35 -5.44 5.19
N LYS A 68 -11.36 -6.49 4.36
CA LYS A 68 -10.19 -6.87 3.57
C LYS A 68 -9.68 -5.74 2.67
N GLY A 69 -10.57 -5.01 1.98
CA GLY A 69 -10.18 -3.84 1.18
C GLY A 69 -9.54 -2.72 2.00
N TYR A 70 -10.03 -2.45 3.21
CA TYR A 70 -9.40 -1.47 4.10
C TYR A 70 -8.03 -1.94 4.61
N ARG A 71 -7.87 -3.23 4.92
CA ARG A 71 -6.54 -3.81 5.24
C ARG A 71 -5.58 -3.68 4.05
N GLN A 72 -6.07 -3.85 2.83
CA GLN A 72 -5.27 -3.64 1.62
C GLN A 72 -4.79 -2.18 1.49
N ARG A 73 -5.66 -1.21 1.78
CA ARG A 73 -5.30 0.21 1.83
C ARG A 73 -4.25 0.50 2.92
N VAL A 74 -4.33 -0.17 4.07
CA VAL A 74 -3.27 -0.08 5.11
C VAL A 74 -1.94 -0.63 4.59
N GLY A 75 -1.95 -1.77 3.89
CA GLY A 75 -0.75 -2.33 3.26
C GLY A 75 -0.14 -1.37 2.23
N LEU A 76 -0.96 -0.77 1.36
CA LEU A 76 -0.52 0.25 0.41
C LEU A 76 0.11 1.46 1.11
N ALA A 77 -0.54 1.98 2.16
CA ALA A 77 0.00 3.06 2.96
C ALA A 77 1.36 2.70 3.57
N GLN A 78 1.49 1.50 4.12
CA GLN A 78 2.75 0.98 4.67
C GLN A 78 3.84 0.88 3.61
N ALA A 79 3.52 0.38 2.41
CA ALA A 79 4.47 0.29 1.31
C ALA A 79 4.92 1.67 0.82
N MET A 80 4.09 2.70 0.98
CA MET A 80 4.34 4.05 0.48
C MET A 80 4.87 5.04 1.51
N ILE A 81 4.80 4.73 2.81
CA ILE A 81 4.99 5.72 3.85
C ILE A 81 6.37 6.38 3.80
N HIS A 82 7.43 5.64 3.46
CA HIS A 82 8.80 6.15 3.29
C HIS A 82 9.07 6.83 1.94
N ASN A 83 8.02 7.05 1.14
CA ASN A 83 8.04 7.68 -0.18
C ASN A 83 9.00 7.00 -1.18
N PRO A 84 8.80 5.70 -1.46
CA PRO A 84 9.62 4.98 -2.42
C PRO A 84 9.44 5.51 -3.85
N LYS A 85 10.47 5.31 -4.68
CA LYS A 85 10.42 5.59 -6.13
C LYS A 85 9.75 4.48 -6.92
N VAL A 86 9.83 3.25 -6.40
CA VAL A 86 9.29 2.04 -7.03
C VAL A 86 8.38 1.33 -6.04
N LEU A 87 7.21 0.91 -6.50
CA LEU A 87 6.29 0.05 -5.75
C LEU A 87 6.17 -1.29 -6.44
N ILE A 88 6.29 -2.35 -5.67
CA ILE A 88 6.06 -3.73 -6.12
C ILE A 88 4.81 -4.23 -5.39
N LEU A 89 3.80 -4.59 -6.16
CA LEU A 89 2.48 -4.99 -5.68
C LEU A 89 2.23 -6.43 -6.11
N ASP A 90 2.12 -7.32 -5.14
CA ASP A 90 1.87 -8.74 -5.38
C ASP A 90 0.40 -9.07 -5.10
N GLU A 91 -0.33 -9.44 -6.16
CA GLU A 91 -1.77 -9.76 -6.10
C GLU A 91 -2.60 -8.74 -5.30
N PRO A 92 -2.48 -7.43 -5.61
CA PRO A 92 -2.93 -6.37 -4.70
C PRO A 92 -4.45 -6.24 -4.56
N THR A 93 -5.22 -6.99 -5.34
CA THR A 93 -6.68 -7.00 -5.39
C THR A 93 -7.25 -8.39 -5.06
N SER A 94 -6.39 -9.37 -4.71
CA SER A 94 -6.78 -10.76 -4.50
C SER A 94 -7.87 -10.89 -3.44
N GLY A 95 -8.99 -11.51 -3.85
CA GLY A 95 -10.17 -11.78 -3.02
C GLY A 95 -10.82 -10.55 -2.41
N LEU A 96 -10.74 -9.40 -3.07
CA LEU A 96 -11.61 -8.24 -2.82
C LEU A 96 -12.93 -8.42 -3.57
N ASP A 97 -14.00 -7.80 -3.05
CA ASP A 97 -15.26 -7.71 -3.79
C ASP A 97 -15.16 -6.75 -5.00
N PRO A 98 -16.07 -6.81 -5.98
CA PRO A 98 -15.98 -6.02 -7.21
C PRO A 98 -15.86 -4.50 -6.99
N ASN A 99 -16.53 -3.94 -5.97
CA ASN A 99 -16.48 -2.51 -5.71
C ASN A 99 -15.11 -2.11 -5.15
N GLN A 100 -14.61 -2.85 -4.17
CA GLN A 100 -13.28 -2.64 -3.59
C GLN A 100 -12.16 -2.78 -4.64
N LEU A 101 -12.31 -3.72 -5.55
CA LEU A 101 -11.37 -3.94 -6.64
C LEU A 101 -11.31 -2.73 -7.58
N VAL A 102 -12.44 -2.12 -7.96
CA VAL A 102 -12.46 -0.89 -8.78
C VAL A 102 -11.76 0.26 -8.05
N GLU A 103 -12.02 0.42 -6.75
CA GLU A 103 -11.40 1.48 -5.95
C GLU A 103 -9.87 1.30 -5.82
N ILE A 104 -9.40 0.08 -5.54
CA ILE A 104 -7.96 -0.22 -5.44
C ILE A 104 -7.27 -0.03 -6.79
N ARG A 105 -7.89 -0.43 -7.90
CA ARG A 105 -7.33 -0.18 -9.25
C ARG A 105 -7.18 1.32 -9.53
N ALA A 106 -8.19 2.11 -9.19
CA ALA A 106 -8.13 3.56 -9.34
C ALA A 106 -7.00 4.18 -8.49
N LEU A 107 -6.86 3.71 -7.25
CA LEU A 107 -5.79 4.14 -6.35
C LEU A 107 -4.40 3.78 -6.91
N ILE A 108 -4.18 2.55 -7.36
CA ILE A 108 -2.91 2.11 -7.97
C ILE A 108 -2.58 2.95 -9.20
N LYS A 109 -3.58 3.25 -10.05
CA LYS A 109 -3.40 4.07 -11.24
C LYS A 109 -3.00 5.51 -10.91
N GLU A 110 -3.60 6.09 -9.87
CA GLU A 110 -3.21 7.43 -9.39
C GLU A 110 -1.78 7.44 -8.85
N ILE A 111 -1.41 6.43 -8.06
CA ILE A 111 -0.04 6.27 -7.55
C ILE A 111 0.96 6.13 -8.70
N GLY A 112 0.59 5.39 -9.75
CA GLY A 112 1.40 5.17 -10.96
C GLY A 112 1.68 6.43 -11.78
N ARG A 113 0.98 7.55 -11.54
CA ARG A 113 1.28 8.83 -12.20
C ARG A 113 2.58 9.45 -11.72
N GLU A 114 2.96 9.19 -10.46
CA GLU A 114 4.15 9.79 -9.85
C GLU A 114 5.29 8.78 -9.62
N LYS A 115 4.96 7.48 -9.57
CA LYS A 115 5.87 6.42 -9.13
C LYS A 115 5.85 5.27 -10.12
N THR A 116 6.97 4.57 -10.25
CA THR A 116 7.00 3.33 -11.01
C THR A 116 6.29 2.24 -10.21
N VAL A 117 5.24 1.66 -10.77
CA VAL A 117 4.51 0.55 -10.16
C VAL A 117 4.75 -0.72 -10.97
N MET A 118 5.15 -1.78 -10.29
CA MET A 118 5.21 -3.14 -10.81
C MET A 118 4.15 -3.96 -10.11
N LEU A 119 3.31 -4.65 -10.87
CA LEU A 119 2.14 -5.37 -10.38
C LEU A 119 2.17 -6.80 -10.92
N SER A 120 2.06 -7.79 -10.04
CA SER A 120 1.75 -9.18 -10.39
C SER A 120 0.28 -9.46 -10.14
N THR A 121 -0.34 -10.15 -11.08
CA THR A 121 -1.74 -10.59 -11.01
C THR A 121 -1.95 -11.74 -12.00
N HIS A 122 -2.82 -12.67 -11.66
CA HIS A 122 -3.33 -13.69 -12.58
C HIS A 122 -4.58 -13.22 -13.35
N ILE A 123 -5.07 -11.99 -13.12
CA ILE A 123 -6.31 -11.47 -13.68
C ILE A 123 -6.00 -10.52 -14.85
N MET A 124 -6.24 -10.96 -16.09
CA MET A 124 -5.94 -10.16 -17.29
C MET A 124 -6.67 -8.80 -17.32
N GLN A 125 -7.89 -8.74 -16.81
CA GLN A 125 -8.67 -7.49 -16.74
C GLN A 125 -8.01 -6.43 -15.85
N GLU A 126 -7.12 -6.81 -14.93
CA GLU A 126 -6.32 -5.88 -14.13
C GLU A 126 -5.18 -5.28 -14.90
N VAL A 127 -4.49 -6.13 -15.66
CA VAL A 127 -3.41 -5.73 -16.55
C VAL A 127 -3.93 -4.69 -17.54
N GLU A 128 -5.07 -4.95 -18.19
CA GLU A 128 -5.68 -4.02 -19.15
C GLU A 128 -6.13 -2.69 -18.51
N ALA A 129 -6.63 -2.72 -17.27
CA ALA A 129 -7.17 -1.54 -16.61
C ALA A 129 -6.08 -0.60 -16.03
N ILE A 130 -4.95 -1.18 -15.60
CA ILE A 130 -3.94 -0.48 -14.80
C ILE A 130 -2.64 -0.27 -15.59
N CYS A 131 -2.15 -1.28 -16.33
CA CYS A 131 -0.77 -1.30 -16.81
C CYS A 131 -0.61 -0.60 -18.17
N ASN A 132 0.49 0.16 -18.32
CA ASN A 132 0.89 0.70 -19.62
C ASN A 132 1.76 -0.27 -20.43
N ARG A 133 2.40 -1.23 -19.75
CA ARG A 133 3.30 -2.23 -20.32
C ARG A 133 3.10 -3.55 -19.58
N THR A 134 3.21 -4.66 -20.31
CA THR A 134 3.04 -6.02 -19.77
C THR A 134 4.27 -6.85 -20.11
N ILE A 135 4.66 -7.73 -19.19
CA ILE A 135 5.74 -8.72 -19.35
C ILE A 135 5.08 -10.10 -19.11
N ILE A 136 5.33 -11.06 -20.00
CA ILE A 136 4.78 -12.43 -19.97
C ILE A 136 5.95 -13.41 -19.95
#